data_AF-A0AAV8WSR3-F1
#
_entry.id   AF-A0AAV8WSR3-F1
#
_cell.length_a   1.000
_cell.length_b   1.000
_cell.length_c   1.000
_cell.angle_alpha   90.00
_cell.angle_beta   90.00
_cell.angle_gamma   90.00
#
_symmetry.space_group_name_H-M   'P 1'
#
loop_
_entity.id
_entity.type
_entity.pdbx_description
1 polymer ?
#
loop_
_entity_poly.entity_id
_entity_poly.type
_entity_poly.pdbx_seq_one_letter_code
_entity_poly.pdbx_strand_id
1 'polypeptide(L)'
;MENKLQEQWQQKTSKLLEIKTSVKPWQSIPPRRREQIILSRLRLGHTRLTHEYLLNRSDEPFCETCHTSLTVRHILVQCPNYALERRNLQIPQNLSEILNHSCNIKNLLNFLSD
;
A
#
# COMPACT_ATOMS: atom_id res chain seq x y z
N MET A 1 -7.71 1.94 29.12
CA MET A 1 -8.53 2.51 28.02
C MET A 1 -7.94 2.13 26.65
N GLU A 2 -6.61 2.26 26.46
CA GLU A 2 -5.92 1.87 25.22
C GLU A 2 -6.07 0.38 24.85
N ASN A 3 -6.01 -0.54 25.82
CA ASN A 3 -6.09 -1.99 25.54
C ASN A 3 -7.43 -2.41 24.93
N LYS A 4 -8.55 -1.85 25.39
CA LYS A 4 -9.88 -2.17 24.85
C LYS A 4 -10.03 -1.74 23.38
N LEU A 5 -9.46 -0.58 23.02
CA LEU A 5 -9.46 -0.10 21.65
C LEU A 5 -8.59 -0.99 20.74
N GLN A 6 -7.44 -1.44 21.26
CA GLN A 6 -6.53 -2.34 20.57
C GLN A 6 -7.14 -3.73 20.35
N GLU A 7 -7.86 -4.26 21.33
CA GLU A 7 -8.60 -5.54 21.21
C GLU A 7 -9.68 -5.45 20.13
N GLN A 8 -10.50 -4.39 20.15
CA GLN A 8 -11.52 -4.15 19.13
C GLN A 8 -10.93 -3.96 17.73
N TRP A 9 -9.75 -3.34 17.64
CA TRP A 9 -9.04 -3.16 16.38
C TRP A 9 -8.61 -4.50 15.78
N GLN A 10 -8.03 -5.38 16.59
CA GLN A 10 -7.55 -6.70 16.16
C GLN A 10 -8.69 -7.66 15.78
N GLN A 11 -9.90 -7.44 16.30
CA GLN A 11 -11.08 -8.24 15.95
C GLN A 11 -11.70 -7.86 14.60
N LYS A 12 -11.28 -6.77 13.96
CA LYS A 12 -11.78 -6.40 12.63
C LYS A 12 -11.17 -7.28 11.53
N THR A 13 -11.84 -7.37 10.39
CA THR A 13 -11.35 -8.09 9.19
C THR A 13 -10.89 -7.13 8.09
N SER A 14 -10.47 -5.92 8.46
CA SER A 14 -10.12 -4.88 7.48
C SER A 14 -8.78 -5.18 6.78
N LYS A 15 -8.70 -4.89 5.47
CA LYS A 15 -7.45 -4.95 4.70
C LYS A 15 -6.33 -4.10 5.32
N LEU A 16 -6.69 -3.04 6.05
CA LEU A 16 -5.73 -2.14 6.70
C LEU A 16 -4.95 -2.82 7.84
N LEU A 17 -5.45 -3.92 8.41
CA LEU A 17 -4.76 -4.64 9.49
C LEU A 17 -3.44 -5.28 9.02
N GLU A 18 -3.32 -5.60 7.72
CA GLU A 18 -2.05 -6.06 7.15
C GLU A 18 -0.96 -4.98 7.26
N ILE A 19 -1.36 -3.70 7.23
CA ILE A 19 -0.45 -2.56 7.28
C ILE A 19 -0.30 -2.04 8.72
N LYS A 20 -1.40 -1.97 9.46
CA LYS A 20 -1.48 -1.31 10.77
C LYS A 20 -2.13 -2.23 11.79
N THR A 21 -1.30 -2.92 12.56
CA THR A 21 -1.76 -3.82 13.63
C THR A 21 -2.05 -3.10 14.95
N SER A 22 -1.60 -1.85 15.12
CA SER A 22 -1.78 -1.07 16.35
C SER A 22 -2.57 0.21 16.14
N VAL A 23 -3.36 0.61 17.14
CA VAL A 23 -4.10 1.87 17.18
C VAL A 23 -3.20 3.10 17.41
N LYS A 24 -1.92 2.88 17.74
CA LYS A 24 -0.91 3.94 17.90
C LYS A 24 -0.73 4.76 16.61
N PRO A 25 -0.19 5.98 16.69
CA PRO A 25 0.13 6.78 15.50
C PRO A 25 0.98 6.02 14.47
N TRP A 26 0.90 6.44 13.20
CA TRP A 26 1.73 5.89 12.14
C TRP A 26 3.21 6.13 12.46
N GLN A 27 4.04 5.10 12.29
CA GLN A 27 5.47 5.22 12.60
C GLN A 27 6.19 6.09 11.56
N SER A 28 5.78 5.99 10.30
CA SER A 28 6.28 6.84 9.22
C SER A 28 5.24 7.88 8.80
N ILE A 29 5.59 9.16 8.98
CA ILE A 29 4.86 10.32 8.48
C ILE A 29 5.86 11.22 7.75
N PRO A 30 5.79 11.32 6.42
CA PRO A 30 6.68 12.18 5.64
C PRO A 30 6.50 13.66 5.99
N PRO A 31 7.55 14.50 5.92
CA PRO A 31 7.44 15.91 6.25
C PRO A 31 6.66 16.70 5.19
N ARG A 32 6.66 16.26 3.93
CA ARG A 32 6.00 16.97 2.83
C ARG A 32 4.54 16.54 2.71
N ARG A 33 3.63 17.51 2.60
CA ARG A 33 2.19 17.28 2.43
C ARG A 33 1.86 16.36 1.24
N ARG A 34 2.56 16.54 0.11
CA ARG A 34 2.38 15.70 -1.10
C ARG A 34 2.65 14.23 -0.80
N GLU A 35 3.75 13.94 -0.11
CA GLU A 35 4.16 12.58 0.27
C GLU A 35 3.16 11.95 1.25
N GLN A 36 2.66 12.72 2.22
CA GLN A 36 1.61 12.27 3.15
C GLN A 36 0.32 11.88 2.41
N ILE A 37 -0.11 12.67 1.43
CA ILE A 37 -1.31 12.38 0.63
C ILE A 37 -1.13 11.08 -0.15
N ILE A 38 0.03 10.90 -0.80
CA ILE A 38 0.32 9.69 -1.57
C ILE A 38 0.32 8.47 -0.64
N LEU A 39 1.01 8.54 0.50
CA LEU A 39 1.08 7.44 1.46
C LEU A 39 -0.30 7.09 2.04
N SER A 40 -1.13 8.07 2.34
CA SER A 40 -2.52 7.84 2.77
C SER A 40 -3.35 7.13 1.71
N ARG A 41 -3.21 7.51 0.43
CA ARG A 41 -3.90 6.81 -0.67
C ARG A 41 -3.43 5.36 -0.81
N LEU A 42 -2.12 5.13 -0.75
CA LEU A 42 -1.56 3.77 -0.79
C LEU A 42 -2.04 2.91 0.37
N ARG A 43 -2.12 3.47 1.59
CA ARG A 43 -2.66 2.76 2.78
C ARG A 43 -4.11 2.35 2.61
N LEU A 44 -4.90 3.11 1.87
CA LEU A 44 -6.28 2.76 1.51
C LEU A 44 -6.36 1.78 0.32
N GLY A 45 -5.23 1.49 -0.34
CA GLY A 45 -5.17 0.63 -1.52
C GLY A 45 -5.45 1.35 -2.84
N HIS A 46 -5.33 2.68 -2.86
CA HIS A 46 -5.69 3.50 -4.02
C HIS A 46 -4.46 3.97 -4.80
N THR A 47 -4.40 3.62 -6.09
CA THR A 47 -3.57 4.29 -7.11
C THR A 47 -4.44 4.64 -8.30
N ARG A 48 -3.93 5.41 -9.27
CA ARG A 48 -4.67 5.65 -10.53
C ARG A 48 -5.02 4.31 -11.20
N LEU A 49 -4.02 3.46 -11.43
CA LEU A 49 -4.17 2.15 -12.05
C LEU A 49 -5.22 1.26 -11.38
N THR A 50 -5.30 1.25 -10.05
CA THR A 50 -6.21 0.34 -9.32
C THR A 50 -7.59 0.91 -9.04
N HIS A 51 -7.85 2.20 -9.31
CA HIS A 51 -9.13 2.86 -8.99
C HIS A 51 -9.79 3.62 -10.14
N GLU A 52 -9.05 3.94 -11.19
CA GLU A 52 -9.57 4.71 -12.33
C GLU A 52 -10.80 4.06 -12.97
N TYR A 53 -10.85 2.72 -13.00
CA TYR A 53 -11.99 1.98 -13.55
C TYR A 53 -13.32 2.30 -12.85
N LEU A 54 -13.31 2.60 -11.55
CA LEU A 54 -14.52 2.96 -10.81
C LEU A 54 -15.08 4.32 -11.25
N LEU A 55 -14.18 5.25 -11.62
CA LEU A 55 -14.57 6.58 -12.10
C LEU A 55 -15.12 6.48 -13.52
N ASN A 56 -14.49 5.66 -14.36
CA ASN A 56 -14.84 5.49 -15.76
C ASN A 56 -15.95 4.45 -15.99
N ARG A 57 -16.37 3.73 -14.93
CA ARG A 57 -17.29 2.58 -14.99
C ARG A 57 -16.84 1.52 -16.00
N SER A 58 -15.52 1.32 -16.10
CA SER A 58 -14.92 0.28 -16.91
C SER A 58 -14.68 -0.99 -16.08
N ASP A 59 -14.17 -2.03 -16.73
CA ASP A 59 -13.83 -3.28 -16.04
C ASP A 59 -12.69 -3.12 -15.05
N GLU A 60 -12.69 -3.97 -14.02
CA GLU A 60 -11.61 -4.00 -13.02
C GLU A 60 -10.28 -4.33 -13.71
N PRO A 61 -9.20 -3.57 -13.43
CA PRO A 61 -7.89 -3.87 -13.98
C PRO A 61 -7.42 -5.22 -13.46
N PHE A 62 -6.91 -6.06 -14.36
CA PHE A 62 -6.29 -7.34 -14.01
C PHE A 62 -4.83 -7.36 -14.45
N CYS A 63 -4.01 -8.08 -13.70
CA CYS A 63 -2.65 -8.37 -14.09
C CYS A 63 -2.65 -9.52 -15.11
N GLU A 64 -2.24 -9.25 -16.36
CA GLU A 64 -2.21 -10.26 -17.43
C GLU A 64 -1.31 -11.46 -17.10
N THR A 65 -0.18 -11.22 -16.42
CA THR A 65 0.75 -12.30 -16.09
C THR A 65 0.23 -13.17 -14.94
N CYS A 66 -0.40 -12.57 -13.94
CA CYS A 66 -0.86 -13.29 -12.75
C CYS A 66 -2.32 -13.72 -12.81
N HIS A 67 -3.10 -13.24 -13.79
CA HIS A 67 -4.53 -13.48 -13.93
C HIS A 67 -5.31 -13.19 -12.63
N THR A 68 -4.94 -12.12 -11.93
CA THR A 68 -5.59 -11.68 -10.68
C THR A 68 -5.86 -10.18 -10.72
N SER A 69 -6.84 -9.71 -9.94
CA SER A 69 -7.17 -8.28 -9.85
C SER A 69 -5.96 -7.45 -9.45
N LEU A 70 -5.76 -6.34 -10.14
CA LEU A 70 -4.65 -5.43 -9.91
C LEU A 70 -4.93 -4.59 -8.66
N THR A 71 -4.21 -4.87 -7.58
CA THR A 71 -4.32 -4.15 -6.31
C THR A 71 -2.99 -3.52 -5.92
N VAL A 72 -3.00 -2.54 -5.02
CA VAL A 72 -1.76 -1.94 -4.46
C VAL A 72 -0.87 -3.01 -3.83
N ARG A 73 -1.47 -3.98 -3.11
CA ARG A 73 -0.75 -5.14 -2.57
C ARG A 73 -0.12 -5.97 -3.67
N HIS A 74 -0.85 -6.22 -4.75
CA HIS A 74 -0.34 -6.97 -5.88
C HIS A 74 0.90 -6.30 -6.48
N ILE A 75 0.81 -5.00 -6.76
CA ILE A 75 1.90 -4.22 -7.36
C ILE A 75 3.13 -4.16 -6.42
N LEU A 76 2.91 -3.84 -5.14
CA LEU A 76 3.99 -3.59 -4.17
C LEU A 76 4.65 -4.86 -3.62
N VAL A 77 3.97 -6.03 -3.66
CA VAL A 77 4.47 -7.22 -2.96
C VAL A 77 4.43 -8.49 -3.82
N GLN A 78 3.37 -8.72 -4.59
CA GLN A 78 3.09 -10.06 -5.14
C GLN A 78 3.51 -10.25 -6.59
N CYS A 79 3.35 -9.22 -7.42
CA CYS A 79 3.51 -9.34 -8.86
C CYS A 79 4.97 -9.67 -9.22
N PRO A 80 5.23 -10.72 -10.01
CA PRO A 80 6.56 -11.06 -10.48
C PRO A 80 7.07 -10.04 -11.51
N ASN A 81 6.20 -9.39 -12.29
CA ASN A 81 6.60 -8.38 -13.28
C ASN A 81 7.36 -7.23 -12.65
N TYR A 82 6.94 -6.79 -11.46
CA TYR A 82 7.60 -5.71 -10.72
C TYR A 82 8.72 -6.21 -9.79
N ALA A 83 9.03 -7.51 -9.76
CA ALA A 83 9.99 -8.05 -8.78
C ALA A 83 11.41 -7.52 -8.96
N LEU A 84 11.86 -7.35 -10.21
CA LEU A 84 13.18 -6.81 -10.51
C LEU A 84 13.29 -5.33 -10.08
N GLU A 85 12.28 -4.54 -10.41
CA GLU A 85 12.25 -3.12 -10.09
C GLU A 85 12.18 -2.87 -8.57
N ARG A 86 11.33 -3.63 -7.86
CA ARG A 86 11.27 -3.60 -6.39
C ARG A 86 12.63 -3.92 -5.78
N ARG A 87 13.36 -4.90 -6.32
CA ARG A 87 14.71 -5.25 -5.85
C ARG A 87 15.70 -4.12 -6.10
N ASN A 88 15.68 -3.52 -7.30
CA ASN A 88 16.58 -2.43 -7.67
C ASN A 88 16.37 -1.20 -6.79
N LEU A 89 15.11 -0.88 -6.45
CA LEU A 89 14.74 0.24 -5.59
C LEU A 89 14.73 -0.12 -4.10
N GLN A 90 15.12 -1.35 -3.73
CA GLN A 90 15.18 -1.85 -2.36
C GLN A 90 13.84 -1.71 -1.62
N ILE A 91 12.73 -1.94 -2.33
CA ILE A 91 11.39 -1.96 -1.74
C ILE A 91 11.25 -3.22 -0.89
N PRO A 92 10.84 -3.10 0.39
CA PRO A 92 10.61 -4.26 1.26
C PRO A 92 9.55 -5.22 0.69
N GLN A 93 9.53 -6.46 1.19
CA GLN A 93 8.57 -7.48 0.75
C GLN A 93 7.28 -7.50 1.58
N ASN A 94 7.17 -6.66 2.61
CA ASN A 94 6.02 -6.64 3.51
C ASN A 94 5.28 -5.30 3.42
N LEU A 95 3.95 -5.36 3.27
CA LEU A 95 3.13 -4.16 3.10
C LEU A 95 3.18 -3.21 4.32
N SER A 96 3.29 -3.74 5.54
CA SER A 96 3.50 -2.96 6.76
C SER A 96 4.86 -2.27 6.75
N GLU A 97 5.92 -2.95 6.31
CA GLU A 97 7.25 -2.32 6.20
C GLU A 97 7.26 -1.18 5.18
N ILE A 98 6.57 -1.36 4.04
CA ILE A 98 6.48 -0.36 2.97
C ILE A 98 5.63 0.85 3.42
N LEU A 99 4.46 0.61 4.04
CA LEU A 99 3.42 1.64 4.21
C LEU A 99 3.25 2.13 5.65
N ASN A 100 3.72 1.39 6.66
CA ASN A 100 3.62 1.78 8.07
C ASN A 100 4.99 2.14 8.66
N HIS A 101 6.03 1.34 8.38
CA HIS A 101 7.39 1.59 8.85
C HIS A 101 8.16 2.53 7.90
N SER A 102 9.35 2.98 8.31
CA SER A 102 10.18 3.96 7.63
C SER A 102 10.80 3.40 6.33
N CYS A 103 9.98 3.03 5.36
CA CYS A 103 10.44 2.80 4.00
C CYS A 103 10.96 4.11 3.40
N ASN A 104 12.00 4.02 2.57
CA ASN A 104 12.50 5.18 1.82
C ASN A 104 11.41 5.63 0.84
N ILE A 105 10.68 6.69 1.21
CA ILE A 105 9.55 7.17 0.41
C ILE A 105 9.98 7.62 -0.98
N LYS A 106 11.22 8.08 -1.17
CA LYS A 106 11.71 8.47 -2.50
C LYS A 106 11.75 7.26 -3.42
N ASN A 107 12.26 6.13 -2.94
CA ASN A 107 12.32 4.90 -3.73
C ASN A 107 10.91 4.38 -4.03
N LEU A 108 10.00 4.42 -3.05
CA LEU A 108 8.60 4.03 -3.24
C LEU A 108 7.89 4.93 -4.26
N LEU A 109 8.17 6.24 -4.24
CA LEU A 109 7.59 7.16 -5.22
C LEU A 109 8.17 6.94 -6.60
N ASN A 110 9.48 6.73 -6.71
CA ASN A 110 10.13 6.42 -7.99
C ASN A 110 9.53 5.15 -8.64
N PHE A 111 9.27 4.13 -7.83
CA PHE A 111 8.61 2.89 -8.26
C PHE A 111 7.18 3.08 -8.79
N LEU A 112 6.49 4.14 -8.35
CA LEU A 112 5.09 4.40 -8.72
C LEU A 112 4.94 5.50 -9.77
N SER A 113 6.05 6.08 -10.23
CA SER A 113 6.05 7.28 -11.09
C SER A 113 6.34 7.02 -12.58
N ASP A 114 6.18 5.78 -13.04
CA ASP A 114 6.09 5.47 -14.47
C ASP A 114 4.79 6.01 -15.10
#